data_AF-A0A940KTP6-F1
#
_entry.id   AF-A0A940KTP6-F1
#
_cell.length_a   1.000
_cell.length_b   1.000
_cell.length_c   1.000
_cell.angle_alpha   90.00
_cell.angle_beta   90.00
_cell.angle_gamma   90.00
#
_symmetry.space_group_name_H-M   'P 1'
#
loop_
_entity.id
_entity.type
_entity.pdbx_description
1 polymer ?
#
loop_
_entity_poly.entity_id
_entity_poly.type
_entity_poly.pdbx_seq_one_letter_code
_entity_poly.pdbx_strand_id
1 'polypeptide(L)'
;MELDNEGFSSLLQSVHSSYGYDFTDYAEASVKRRIIHYMNMHRINDIRDLQHLVLSNENIFRDFLQELSVTVTEMFRDPGFYKGLREKVM
;
A
#
# COMPACT_ATOMS: atom_id res chain seq x y z
N MET A 1 -2.84 17.91 2.53
CA MET A 1 -3.33 16.76 3.29
C MET A 1 -2.21 16.35 4.23
N GLU A 2 -2.47 16.41 5.53
CA GLU A 2 -1.54 15.92 6.55
C GLU A 2 -1.91 14.47 6.86
N LEU A 3 -0.94 13.56 6.82
CA LEU A 3 -1.14 12.18 7.25
C LEU A 3 -0.85 12.10 8.74
N ASP A 4 -1.84 11.64 9.52
CA ASP A 4 -1.62 11.32 10.92
C ASP A 4 -0.76 10.06 11.06
N ASN A 5 0.14 10.07 12.05
CA ASN A 5 1.08 8.94 12.27
C ASN A 5 0.35 7.65 12.67
N GLU A 6 -0.78 7.77 13.38
CA GLU A 6 -1.58 6.64 13.83
C GLU A 6 -2.25 5.93 12.65
N GLY A 7 -2.92 6.69 11.77
CA GLY A 7 -3.57 6.21 10.56
C GLY A 7 -2.57 5.61 9.58
N PHE A 8 -1.39 6.23 9.44
CA PHE A 8 -0.30 5.65 8.65
C PHE A 8 0.12 4.27 9.16
N SER A 9 0.38 4.15 10.47
CA SER A 9 0.80 2.89 11.08
C SER A 9 -0.30 1.82 10.99
N SER A 10 -1.56 2.21 11.22
CA SER A 10 -2.75 1.36 11.10
C SER A 10 -2.93 0.82 9.68
N LEU A 11 -2.75 1.65 8.65
CA LEU A 11 -2.83 1.25 7.25
C LEU A 11 -1.78 0.18 6.94
N LEU A 12 -0.51 0.43 7.29
CA LEU A 12 0.57 -0.54 7.04
C LEU A 12 0.33 -1.86 7.77
N GLN A 13 -0.08 -1.81 9.04
CA GLN A 13 -0.40 -2.99 9.82
C GLN A 13 -1.58 -3.78 9.21
N SER A 14 -2.58 -3.08 8.71
CA SER A 14 -3.75 -3.71 8.06
C SER A 14 -3.38 -4.39 6.75
N VAL A 15 -2.53 -3.74 5.94
CA VAL A 15 -2.02 -4.34 4.70
C VAL A 15 -1.15 -5.56 5.00
N HIS A 16 -0.29 -5.48 6.01
CA HIS A 16 0.51 -6.61 6.46
C HIS A 16 -0.37 -7.78 6.95
N SER A 17 -1.41 -7.49 7.73
CA SER A 17 -2.29 -8.52 8.29
C SER A 17 -3.22 -9.15 7.24
N SER A 18 -3.71 -8.36 6.29
CA SER A 18 -4.67 -8.82 5.26
C SER A 18 -3.99 -9.48 4.06
N TYR A 19 -2.83 -8.97 3.65
CA TYR A 19 -2.16 -9.36 2.40
C TYR A 19 -0.73 -9.87 2.59
N GLY A 20 -0.15 -9.78 3.80
CA GLY A 20 1.20 -10.26 4.10
C GLY A 20 2.34 -9.35 3.61
N TYR A 21 2.04 -8.11 3.20
CA TYR A 21 3.06 -7.18 2.71
C TYR A 21 3.57 -6.28 3.84
N ASP A 22 4.88 -6.34 4.06
CA ASP A 22 5.58 -5.50 5.01
C ASP A 22 6.28 -4.33 4.30
N PHE A 23 6.13 -3.12 4.86
CA PHE A 23 6.76 -1.89 4.38
C PHE A 23 7.71 -1.27 5.42
N THR A 24 8.05 -1.98 6.49
CA THR A 24 8.95 -1.51 7.56
C THR A 24 10.37 -1.22 7.08
N ASP A 25 10.84 -1.90 6.03
CA ASP A 25 12.17 -1.64 5.42
C ASP A 25 12.21 -0.34 4.59
N TYR A 26 11.07 0.31 4.34
CA TYR A 26 11.01 1.53 3.55
C TYR A 26 11.13 2.77 4.43
N ALA A 27 11.83 3.79 3.93
CA ALA A 27 11.88 5.09 4.59
C ALA A 27 10.47 5.67 4.74
N GLU A 28 10.02 5.86 5.98
CA GLU A 28 8.67 6.31 6.34
C GLU A 28 8.23 7.56 5.57
N ALA A 29 9.12 8.54 5.42
CA ALA A 29 8.86 9.78 4.68
C ALA A 29 8.61 9.52 3.18
N SER A 30 9.21 8.49 2.58
CA SER A 30 8.96 8.10 1.20
C SER A 30 7.59 7.46 1.05
N VAL A 31 7.26 6.51 1.94
CA VAL A 31 5.97 5.81 1.94
C VAL A 31 4.81 6.80 2.15
N LYS A 32 4.92 7.70 3.13
CA LYS A 32 3.92 8.74 3.39
C LYS A 32 3.66 9.63 2.19
N ARG A 33 4.71 10.11 1.50
CA ARG A 33 4.53 10.94 0.29
C ARG A 33 3.79 10.21 -0.82
N ARG A 34 4.03 8.90 -0.98
CA ARG A 34 3.34 8.06 -1.97
C ARG A 34 1.89 7.80 -1.61
N ILE A 35 1.61 7.51 -0.35
CA ILE A 35 0.23 7.38 0.14
C ILE A 35 -0.54 8.68 -0.14
N ILE A 36 0.04 9.84 0.20
CA ILE A 36 -0.56 11.14 -0.09
C ILE A 36 -0.75 11.34 -1.59
N HIS A 37 0.25 10.97 -2.42
CA HIS A 37 0.14 11.07 -3.86
C HIS A 37 -1.02 10.22 -4.42
N TYR A 38 -1.10 8.95 -4.02
CA TYR A 38 -2.17 8.03 -4.37
C TYR A 38 -3.54 8.58 -3.94
N MET A 39 -3.66 9.03 -2.69
CA MET A 39 -4.89 9.63 -2.17
C MET A 39 -5.32 10.84 -3.00
N ASN A 40 -4.40 11.72 -3.39
CA ASN A 40 -4.70 12.87 -4.24
C ASN A 40 -5.14 12.45 -5.65
N MET A 41 -4.49 11.44 -6.25
CA MET A 41 -4.86 10.92 -7.58
C MET A 41 -6.26 10.30 -7.60
N HIS A 42 -6.61 9.59 -6.53
CA HIS A 42 -7.92 8.95 -6.38
C HIS A 42 -8.97 9.81 -5.65
N ARG A 43 -8.64 11.08 -5.33
CA ARG A 43 -9.51 12.02 -4.59
C ARG A 43 -10.02 11.48 -3.25
N ILE A 44 -9.20 10.67 -2.58
CA ILE A 44 -9.47 10.14 -1.25
C ILE A 44 -8.97 11.16 -0.24
N ASN A 45 -9.83 11.63 0.66
CA ASN A 45 -9.49 12.69 1.61
C ASN A 45 -9.12 12.16 3.01
N ASP A 46 -9.46 10.90 3.31
CA ASP A 46 -9.24 10.27 4.62
C ASP A 46 -8.46 8.96 4.45
N ILE A 47 -7.43 8.75 5.28
CA ILE A 47 -6.62 7.52 5.25
C ILE A 47 -7.42 6.27 5.64
N ARG A 48 -8.47 6.42 6.47
CA ARG A 48 -9.37 5.34 6.84
C ARG A 48 -10.22 4.89 5.65
N ASP A 49 -10.62 5.83 4.79
CA ASP A 49 -11.30 5.53 3.54
C ASP A 49 -10.36 4.77 2.59
N LEU A 50 -9.10 5.22 2.48
CA LEU A 50 -8.08 4.49 1.72
C LEU A 50 -7.92 3.06 2.26
N GLN A 51 -7.79 2.90 3.58
CA GLN A 51 -7.65 1.61 4.23
C GLN A 51 -8.85 0.71 3.92
N HIS A 52 -10.08 1.23 4.03
CA HIS A 52 -11.29 0.48 3.69
C HIS A 52 -11.32 0.07 2.22
N LEU A 53 -10.99 0.97 1.29
CA LEU A 53 -10.97 0.69 -0.15
C LEU A 53 -9.92 -0.36 -0.51
N VAL A 54 -8.72 -0.24 0.06
CA VAL A 54 -7.62 -1.18 -0.16
C VAL A 54 -7.99 -2.56 0.37
N LEU A 55 -8.58 -2.67 1.55
CA LEU A 55 -8.97 -3.96 2.15
C LEU A 55 -10.20 -4.59 1.48
N SER A 56 -11.08 -3.77 0.89
CA SER A 56 -12.34 -4.24 0.29
C SER A 56 -12.20 -4.64 -1.18
N ASN A 57 -11.19 -4.15 -1.89
CA ASN A 57 -11.05 -4.36 -3.32
C ASN A 57 -9.60 -4.67 -3.71
N GLU A 58 -9.37 -5.92 -4.12
CA GLU A 58 -8.05 -6.42 -4.50
C GLU A 58 -7.43 -5.66 -5.69
N ASN A 59 -8.25 -5.13 -6.61
CA ASN A 59 -7.73 -4.33 -7.72
C ASN A 59 -7.18 -3.00 -7.21
N ILE A 60 -7.89 -2.34 -6.28
CA ILE A 60 -7.42 -1.11 -5.63
C ILE A 60 -6.16 -1.39 -4.83
N PHE A 61 -6.11 -2.53 -4.12
CA PHE A 61 -4.90 -2.94 -3.42
C PHE A 61 -3.71 -3.13 -4.37
N ARG A 62 -3.91 -3.77 -5.53
CA ARG A 62 -2.84 -3.98 -6.52
C ARG A 62 -2.32 -2.65 -7.07
N ASP A 63 -3.21 -1.72 -7.40
CA ASP A 63 -2.85 -0.38 -7.88
C ASP A 63 -2.10 0.40 -6.80
N PHE A 64 -2.60 0.37 -5.56
CA PHE A 64 -1.94 0.97 -4.40
C PHE A 64 -0.55 0.39 -4.14
N LEU A 65 -0.44 -0.95 -4.19
CA LEU A 65 0.82 -1.65 -4.04
C LEU A 65 1.79 -1.22 -5.13
N GLN A 66 1.36 -1.15 -6.40
CA GLN A 66 2.20 -0.69 -7.49
C GLN A 66 2.73 0.73 -7.23
N GLU A 67 1.88 1.67 -6.81
CA GLU A 67 2.30 3.04 -6.49
C GLU A 67 3.35 3.09 -5.36
N LEU A 68 3.17 2.29 -4.31
CA LEU A 68 4.16 2.16 -3.24
C LEU A 68 5.48 1.52 -3.72
N SER A 69 5.38 0.60 -4.67
CA SER A 69 6.47 -0.24 -5.17
C SER A 69 7.35 0.43 -6.21
N VAL A 70 6.86 1.45 -6.91
CA VAL A 70 7.60 2.11 -8.00
C VAL A 70 8.91 2.78 -7.54
N THR A 71 9.21 2.88 -6.23
CA THR A 71 10.56 3.31 -5.76
C THR A 71 11.66 2.26 -5.95
N VAL A 72 11.34 0.97 -6.05
CA VAL A 72 12.36 -0.09 -6.17
C VAL A 72 12.64 -0.50 -7.61
N THR A 73 12.22 0.30 -8.60
CA THR A 73 12.22 -0.06 -10.02
C THR A 73 13.59 -0.09 -10.69
N GLU A 74 14.70 -0.31 -9.98
CA GLU A 74 15.94 -0.63 -10.70
C GLU A 74 16.64 -1.94 -10.34
N MET A 75 16.60 -2.51 -9.11
CA MET A 75 17.39 -3.76 -8.88
C MET A 75 16.88 -4.79 -7.86
N PHE A 76 15.73 -4.62 -7.21
CA PHE A 76 15.30 -5.60 -6.19
C PHE A 76 13.80 -5.89 -6.22
N ARG A 77 13.33 -6.59 -7.25
CA ARG A 77 12.13 -7.39 -7.06
C ARG A 77 12.25 -8.81 -7.55
N ASP A 78 12.53 -9.63 -6.56
CA ASP A 78 12.44 -11.07 -6.55
C ASP A 78 11.11 -11.56 -7.15
N PRO A 79 11.12 -12.59 -8.01
CA PRO A 79 9.91 -13.20 -8.56
C PRO A 79 8.97 -13.77 -7.48
N GLY A 80 9.43 -13.92 -6.23
CA GLY A 80 8.59 -14.28 -5.08
C GLY A 80 7.58 -13.21 -4.66
N PHE A 81 7.80 -11.92 -4.98
CA PHE A 81 6.95 -10.81 -4.53
C PHE A 81 5.55 -10.80 -5.16
N TYR A 82 5.40 -11.40 -6.35
CA TYR A 82 4.11 -11.55 -7.02
C TYR A 82 3.40 -12.88 -6.70
N LYS A 83 4.03 -13.76 -5.91
CA LYS A 83 3.55 -15.13 -5.72
C LYS A 83 2.33 -15.22 -4.78
N GLY A 84 2.14 -14.25 -3.87
CA GLY A 84 0.99 -14.21 -2.96
C GLY A 84 -0.32 -13.71 -3.57
N LEU A 85 -0.27 -13.12 -4.76
CA LEU A 85 -1.42 -12.47 -5.41
C LEU A 85 -2.20 -13.40 -6.35
N ARG A 86 -1.94 -14.72 -6.29
CA ARG A 86 -2.51 -15.70 -7.22
C ARG A 86 -3.23 -16.89 -6.58
N GLU A 87 -3.31 -16.97 -5.25
CA GLU A 87 -3.88 -18.15 -4.56
C GLU A 87 -5.24 -17.94 -3.89
N LYS A 88 -6.01 -16.90 -4.27
CA LYS A 88 -7.36 -16.75 -3.75
C LYS A 88 -8.38 -16.18 -4.73
N VAL A 89 -8.42 -16.78 -5.93
CA VAL A 89 -9.60 -16.74 -6.79
C VAL A 89 -9.98 -18.19 -7.11
N MET A 90 -10.73 -18.79 -6.20
CA MET A 90 -11.65 -19.91 -6.46
C MET A 90 -12.96 -19.60 -5.76
#